data_AF-A0A2S6PJP6-F1
#
_entry.id   AF-A0A2S6PJP6-F1
#
_cell.length_a   1.000
_cell.length_b   1.000
_cell.length_c   1.000
_cell.angle_alpha   90.00
_cell.angle_beta   90.00
_cell.angle_gamma   90.00
#
_symmetry.space_group_name_H-M   'P 1'
#
loop_
_entity.id
_entity.type
_entity.pdbx_description
1 polymer ?
#
loop_
_entity_poly.entity_id
_entity_poly.type
_entity_poly.pdbx_seq_one_letter_code
_entity_poly.pdbx_strand_id
1 'polypeptide(L)'
;MAVGGALTYLTQRTTQRAADRADGQRRAAARVEERRAEQIRTVLEFIRCALEAEGVAHARPPRWEVGDDWYVTARPAMDGLRIAEKSIELLCAPGLHTPTTAYARALNQAVWQERDEGNLAERLEPVKAEFLALARRSLT
;
A
#
# COMPACT_ATOMS: atom_id res chain seq x y z
N MET A 1 -23.19 -51.17 -31.77
CA MET A 1 -22.47 -49.88 -31.86
C MET A 1 -22.94 -48.85 -30.81
N ALA A 2 -23.33 -49.25 -29.59
CA ALA A 2 -23.80 -48.32 -28.54
C ALA A 2 -22.79 -48.14 -27.38
N VAL A 3 -21.94 -49.15 -27.15
CA VAL A 3 -20.98 -49.18 -26.03
C VAL A 3 -19.84 -48.17 -26.22
N GLY A 4 -19.39 -47.95 -27.45
CA GLY A 4 -18.34 -46.97 -27.76
C GLY A 4 -18.74 -45.52 -27.47
N GLY A 5 -19.97 -45.13 -27.81
CA GLY A 5 -20.47 -43.77 -27.58
C GLY A 5 -20.68 -43.43 -26.10
N ALA A 6 -21.12 -44.40 -25.29
CA ALA A 6 -21.29 -44.22 -23.85
C ALA A 6 -19.94 -44.07 -23.12
N LEU A 7 -18.92 -44.84 -23.51
CA LEU A 7 -17.55 -44.71 -22.98
C LEU A 7 -16.92 -43.37 -23.37
N THR A 8 -17.08 -42.92 -24.62
CA THR A 8 -16.58 -41.62 -25.08
C THR A 8 -17.27 -40.45 -24.35
N TYR A 9 -18.59 -40.53 -24.11
CA TYR A 9 -19.29 -39.48 -23.38
C TYR A 9 -18.83 -39.37 -21.92
N LEU A 10 -18.58 -40.50 -21.25
CA LEU A 10 -18.10 -40.52 -19.87
C LEU A 10 -16.67 -39.96 -19.74
N THR A 11 -15.76 -40.33 -20.64
CA THR A 11 -14.39 -39.77 -20.66
C THR A 11 -14.41 -38.28 -21.01
N GLN A 12 -15.22 -37.86 -21.98
CA GLN A 12 -15.36 -36.45 -22.33
C GLN A 12 -15.90 -35.61 -21.16
N ARG A 13 -16.86 -36.14 -20.40
CA ARG A 13 -17.41 -35.46 -19.21
C ARG A 13 -16.41 -35.34 -18.06
N THR A 14 -15.54 -36.33 -17.85
CA THR A 14 -14.48 -36.23 -16.83
C THR A 14 -13.38 -35.27 -17.25
N THR A 15 -12.99 -35.26 -18.53
CA THR A 15 -12.05 -34.28 -19.08
C THR A 15 -12.60 -32.86 -19.01
N GLN A 16 -13.88 -32.64 -19.34
CA GLN A 16 -14.52 -31.33 -19.24
C GLN A 16 -14.48 -30.80 -17.80
N ARG A 17 -14.83 -31.62 -16.80
CA ARG A 17 -14.79 -31.23 -15.39
C ARG A 17 -13.37 -30.96 -14.89
N ALA A 18 -12.38 -31.70 -15.39
CA ALA A 18 -10.97 -31.45 -15.07
C ALA A 18 -10.50 -30.11 -15.65
N ALA A 19 -10.88 -29.80 -16.90
CA ALA A 19 -10.62 -28.53 -17.55
C ALA A 19 -11.28 -27.36 -16.81
N ASP A 20 -12.57 -27.49 -16.43
CA ASP A 20 -13.29 -26.45 -15.67
C ASP A 20 -12.63 -26.16 -14.32
N ARG A 21 -12.13 -27.19 -13.61
CA ARG A 21 -11.38 -27.00 -12.36
C ARG A 21 -10.04 -26.33 -12.58
N ALA A 22 -9.30 -26.73 -13.61
CA ALA A 22 -8.02 -26.11 -13.94
C ALA A 22 -8.18 -24.63 -14.35
N ASP A 23 -9.22 -24.32 -15.13
CA ASP A 23 -9.58 -22.95 -15.48
C ASP A 23 -10.00 -22.15 -14.25
N GLY A 24 -10.78 -22.75 -13.34
CA GLY A 24 -11.15 -22.15 -12.06
C GLY A 24 -9.93 -21.82 -11.19
N GLN A 25 -8.98 -22.74 -11.08
CA GLN A 25 -7.71 -22.53 -10.36
C GLN A 25 -6.88 -21.43 -11.01
N ARG A 26 -6.77 -21.41 -12.34
CA ARG A 26 -6.05 -20.36 -13.08
C ARG A 26 -6.67 -18.98 -12.83
N ARG A 27 -7.99 -18.86 -12.86
CA ARG A 27 -8.70 -17.60 -12.56
C ARG A 27 -8.50 -17.16 -11.11
N ALA A 28 -8.51 -18.10 -10.16
CA ALA A 28 -8.27 -17.79 -8.76
C ALA A 28 -6.84 -17.28 -8.54
N ALA A 29 -5.84 -17.94 -9.14
CA ALA A 29 -4.44 -17.52 -9.09
C ALA A 29 -4.25 -16.12 -9.71
N ALA A 30 -4.88 -15.86 -10.86
CA ALA A 30 -4.83 -14.55 -11.51
C ALA A 30 -5.36 -13.42 -10.60
N ARG A 31 -6.50 -13.64 -9.92
CA ARG A 31 -7.07 -12.66 -8.98
C ARG A 31 -6.17 -12.40 -7.77
N VAL A 32 -5.50 -13.43 -7.27
CA VAL A 32 -4.55 -13.28 -6.16
C VAL A 32 -3.36 -12.41 -6.60
N GLU A 33 -2.82 -12.66 -7.79
CA GLU A 33 -1.70 -11.86 -8.31
C GLU A 33 -2.12 -10.42 -8.62
N GLU A 34 -3.31 -10.20 -9.17
CA GLU A 34 -3.85 -8.86 -9.40
C GLU A 34 -3.99 -8.07 -8.08
N ARG A 35 -4.53 -8.70 -7.04
CA ARG A 35 -4.65 -8.08 -5.72
C ARG A 35 -3.29 -7.79 -5.09
N ARG A 36 -2.32 -8.69 -5.25
CA ARG A 36 -0.94 -8.47 -4.79
C ARG A 36 -0.30 -7.29 -5.51
N ALA A 37 -0.44 -7.20 -6.83
CA ALA A 37 0.07 -6.08 -7.62
C ALA A 37 -0.58 -4.75 -7.20
N GLU A 38 -1.88 -4.75 -6.89
CA GLU A 38 -2.60 -3.59 -6.36
C GLU A 38 -2.08 -3.16 -4.98
N GLN A 39 -1.82 -4.12 -4.08
CA GLN A 39 -1.20 -3.84 -2.78
C GLN A 39 0.20 -3.26 -2.92
N ILE A 40 1.04 -3.79 -3.81
CA ILE A 40 2.38 -3.27 -4.08
C ILE A 40 2.29 -1.81 -4.56
N ARG A 41 1.42 -1.51 -5.52
CA ARG A 41 1.23 -0.13 -6.00
C ARG A 41 0.79 0.80 -4.88
N THR A 42 -0.14 0.36 -4.04
CA THR A 42 -0.65 1.14 -2.90
C THR A 42 0.45 1.45 -1.88
N VAL A 43 1.30 0.46 -1.56
CA VAL A 43 2.47 0.64 -0.68
C VAL A 43 3.48 1.62 -1.28
N LEU A 44 3.80 1.48 -2.56
CA LEU A 44 4.73 2.39 -3.24
C LEU A 44 4.21 3.83 -3.28
N GLU A 45 2.90 4.00 -3.49
CA GLU A 45 2.26 5.31 -3.48
C GLU A 45 2.32 5.96 -2.09
N PHE A 46 2.08 5.18 -1.04
CA PHE A 46 2.28 5.68 0.33
C PHE A 46 3.73 6.09 0.60
N ILE A 47 4.72 5.29 0.16
CA ILE A 47 6.14 5.64 0.30
C ILE A 47 6.45 6.94 -0.43
N ARG A 48 5.94 7.12 -1.66
CA ARG A 48 6.12 8.36 -2.43
C ARG A 48 5.58 9.57 -1.67
N CYS A 49 4.33 9.52 -1.21
CA CYS A 49 3.72 10.60 -0.44
C CYS A 49 4.45 10.86 0.88
N ALA A 50 4.94 9.81 1.55
CA ALA A 50 5.70 9.94 2.79
C ALA A 50 7.02 10.70 2.55
N LEU A 51 7.76 10.37 1.48
CA LEU A 51 8.99 11.07 1.12
C LEU A 51 8.75 12.52 0.70
N GLU A 52 7.63 12.81 0.03
CA GLU A 52 7.23 14.19 -0.28
C GLU A 52 6.95 14.99 1.00
N ALA A 53 6.23 14.40 1.96
CA ALA A 53 5.99 15.01 3.26
C ALA A 53 7.29 15.20 4.07
N GLU A 54 8.25 14.25 4.01
CA GLU A 54 9.59 14.42 4.59
C GLU A 54 10.31 15.63 3.98
N GLY A 55 10.29 15.75 2.64
CA GLY A 55 10.90 16.88 1.93
C GLY A 55 10.30 18.22 2.36
N VAL A 56 8.97 18.30 2.46
CA VAL A 56 8.27 19.48 2.96
C VAL A 56 8.63 19.79 4.41
N ALA A 57 8.71 18.78 5.28
CA ALA A 57 9.11 18.95 6.67
C ALA A 57 10.55 19.47 6.79
N HIS A 58 11.46 18.99 5.93
CA HIS A 58 12.84 19.48 5.87
C HIS A 58 12.95 20.92 5.36
N ALA A 59 12.13 21.30 4.37
CA ALA A 59 12.10 22.65 3.81
C ALA A 59 11.33 23.66 4.67
N ARG A 60 10.80 23.23 5.83
CA ARG A 60 9.97 24.08 6.69
C ARG A 60 10.74 25.27 7.25
N PRO A 61 10.28 26.51 7.02
CA PRO A 61 10.88 27.68 7.64
C PRO A 61 10.59 27.73 9.15
N PRO A 62 11.46 28.37 9.96
CA PRO A 62 11.27 28.45 11.42
C PRO A 62 9.97 29.13 11.85
N ARG A 63 9.45 30.02 11.01
CA ARG A 63 8.15 30.68 11.17
C ARG A 63 7.43 30.60 9.83
N TRP A 64 6.13 30.32 9.89
CA TRP A 64 5.25 30.27 8.72
C TRP A 64 3.84 30.64 9.15
N GLU A 65 3.07 31.12 8.19
CA GLU A 65 1.65 31.43 8.32
C GLU A 65 0.84 30.66 7.25
N VAL A 66 -0.45 30.52 7.51
CA VAL A 66 -1.37 29.91 6.54
C VAL A 66 -1.46 30.83 5.32
N GLY A 67 -1.07 30.32 4.16
CA GLY A 67 -1.03 31.08 2.90
C GLY A 67 0.37 31.36 2.38
N ASP A 68 1.41 31.15 3.20
CA ASP A 68 2.79 31.24 2.75
C ASP A 68 3.10 30.22 1.65
N ASP A 69 4.09 30.50 0.80
CA ASP A 69 4.52 29.61 -0.29
C ASP A 69 4.84 28.18 0.19
N TRP A 70 5.49 28.07 1.36
CA TRP A 70 5.73 26.78 1.99
C TRP A 70 4.42 26.08 2.38
N TYR A 71 3.46 26.79 2.98
CA TYR A 71 2.17 26.21 3.38
C TYR A 71 1.37 25.72 2.16
N VAL A 72 1.33 26.52 1.10
CA VAL A 72 0.66 26.18 -0.17
C VAL A 72 1.26 24.92 -0.80
N THR A 73 2.56 24.71 -0.64
CA THR A 73 3.26 23.48 -1.10
C THR A 73 3.07 22.31 -0.14
N ALA A 74 3.10 22.57 1.17
CA ALA A 74 3.03 21.56 2.22
C ALA A 74 1.65 20.90 2.29
N ARG A 75 0.60 21.70 2.09
CA ARG A 75 -0.77 21.24 2.26
C ARG A 75 -1.14 20.10 1.28
N PRO A 76 -0.93 20.22 -0.04
CA PRO A 76 -1.18 19.12 -0.97
C PRO A 76 -0.35 17.86 -0.68
N ALA A 77 0.90 18.00 -0.25
CA ALA A 77 1.74 16.85 0.11
C ALA A 77 1.14 16.08 1.30
N MET A 78 0.67 16.79 2.31
CA MET A 78 0.01 16.18 3.47
C MET A 78 -1.36 15.59 3.16
N ASP A 79 -2.13 16.22 2.27
CA ASP A 79 -3.39 15.67 1.79
C ASP A 79 -3.15 14.39 0.96
N GLY A 80 -2.10 14.36 0.12
CA GLY A 80 -1.66 13.16 -0.60
C GLY A 80 -1.23 12.03 0.33
N LEU A 81 -0.49 12.34 1.40
CA LEU A 81 -0.14 11.37 2.44
C LEU A 81 -1.37 10.79 3.14
N ARG A 82 -2.35 11.63 3.46
CA ARG A 82 -3.63 11.22 4.07
C ARG A 82 -4.40 10.26 3.17
N ILE A 83 -4.47 10.55 1.87
CA ILE A 83 -5.15 9.69 0.89
C ILE A 83 -4.44 8.34 0.78
N ALA A 84 -3.10 8.35 0.73
CA ALA A 84 -2.32 7.12 0.64
C ALA A 84 -2.45 6.27 1.91
N GLU A 85 -2.47 6.87 3.11
CA GLU A 85 -2.75 6.17 4.37
C GLU A 85 -4.09 5.43 4.30
N LYS A 86 -5.16 6.11 3.84
CA LYS A 86 -6.49 5.50 3.69
C LYS A 86 -6.54 4.42 2.62
N SER A 87 -5.72 4.54 1.59
CA SER A 87 -5.61 3.50 0.56
C SER A 87 -5.00 2.21 1.12
N ILE A 88 -3.99 2.32 2.01
CA ILE A 88 -3.44 1.18 2.75
C ILE A 88 -4.50 0.54 3.65
N GLU A 89 -5.27 1.34 4.39
CA GLU A 89 -6.36 0.83 5.24
C GLU A 89 -7.40 0.02 4.44
N LEU A 90 -7.70 0.43 3.19
CA LEU A 90 -8.69 -0.21 2.33
C LEU A 90 -8.19 -1.47 1.62
N LEU A 91 -6.93 -1.49 1.17
CA LEU A 91 -6.44 -2.49 0.20
C LEU A 91 -5.42 -3.47 0.78
N CYS A 92 -4.72 -3.09 1.85
CA CYS A 92 -3.63 -3.87 2.43
C CYS A 92 -4.07 -4.63 3.70
N ALA A 93 -3.24 -5.59 4.10
CA ALA A 93 -3.48 -6.41 5.28
C ALA A 93 -3.56 -5.55 6.57
N PRO A 94 -4.41 -5.92 7.55
CA PRO A 94 -4.57 -5.15 8.80
C PRO A 94 -3.27 -4.91 9.58
N GLY A 95 -2.30 -5.82 9.47
CA GLY A 95 -0.99 -5.67 10.12
C GLY A 95 -0.17 -4.46 9.63
N LEU A 96 -0.55 -3.86 8.49
CA LEU A 96 0.07 -2.65 7.95
C LEU A 96 -0.58 -1.36 8.46
N HIS A 97 -1.79 -1.40 9.04
CA HIS A 97 -2.55 -0.20 9.36
C HIS A 97 -1.84 0.62 10.45
N THR A 98 -1.55 -0.01 11.59
CA THR A 98 -0.85 0.63 12.72
C THR A 98 0.47 1.31 12.35
N PRO A 99 1.45 0.63 11.70
CA PRO A 99 2.72 1.28 11.35
C PRO A 99 2.55 2.39 10.31
N THR A 100 1.59 2.26 9.38
CA THR A 100 1.28 3.31 8.39
C THR A 100 0.76 4.56 9.09
N THR A 101 -0.21 4.41 10.00
CA THR A 101 -0.74 5.54 10.79
C THR A 101 0.32 6.14 11.71
N ALA A 102 1.19 5.33 12.32
CA ALA A 102 2.28 5.82 13.15
C ALA A 102 3.24 6.72 12.34
N TYR A 103 3.64 6.26 11.16
CA TYR A 103 4.52 7.01 10.28
C TYR A 103 3.85 8.29 9.74
N ALA A 104 2.62 8.19 9.24
CA ALA A 104 1.87 9.35 8.76
C ALA A 104 1.65 10.40 9.86
N ARG A 105 1.36 9.96 11.09
CA ARG A 105 1.23 10.84 12.25
C ARG A 105 2.54 11.54 12.60
N ALA A 106 3.67 10.82 12.56
CA ALA A 106 4.98 11.40 12.82
C ALA A 106 5.33 12.48 11.79
N LEU A 107 5.03 12.24 10.51
CA LEU A 107 5.20 13.24 9.44
C LEU A 107 4.28 14.45 9.64
N ASN A 108 3.01 14.23 9.98
CA ASN A 108 2.08 15.31 10.25
C ASN A 108 2.53 16.19 11.44
N GLN A 109 3.11 15.57 12.47
CA GLN A 109 3.73 16.30 13.58
C GLN A 109 4.96 17.08 13.10
N ALA A 110 5.84 16.46 12.32
CA ALA A 110 7.04 17.13 11.81
C ALA A 110 6.74 18.34 10.90
N VAL A 111 5.70 18.24 10.07
CA VAL A 111 5.30 19.32 9.16
C VAL A 111 4.61 20.45 9.93
N TRP A 112 3.62 20.16 10.77
CA TRP A 112 2.78 21.23 11.35
C TRP A 112 3.20 21.71 12.72
N GLN A 113 3.68 20.82 13.59
CA GLN A 113 3.97 21.16 15.00
C GLN A 113 5.34 21.82 15.14
N GLU A 114 5.54 22.57 16.21
CA GLU A 114 6.83 23.20 16.49
C GLU A 114 7.98 22.19 16.49
N ARG A 115 9.13 22.66 16.01
CA ARG A 115 10.30 21.81 15.78
C ARG A 115 10.91 21.44 17.13
N ASP A 116 10.66 20.23 17.61
CA ASP A 116 11.44 19.66 18.71
C ASP A 116 12.92 19.71 18.36
N GLU A 117 13.76 20.06 19.34
CA GLU A 117 15.20 20.04 19.23
C GLU A 117 15.66 18.61 18.90
N GLY A 118 16.08 18.38 17.66
CA GLY A 118 16.51 17.07 17.18
C GLY A 118 16.57 16.96 15.66
N ASN A 119 17.33 15.98 15.19
CA ASN A 119 17.39 15.65 13.78
C ASN A 119 16.08 14.97 13.35
N LEU A 120 15.37 15.56 12.38
CA LEU A 120 14.13 15.01 11.84
C LEU A 120 14.31 13.57 11.36
N ALA A 121 15.45 13.26 10.73
CA ALA A 121 15.73 11.92 10.23
C ALA A 121 15.80 10.90 11.37
N GLU A 122 16.48 11.22 12.47
CA GLU A 122 16.60 10.32 13.64
C GLU A 122 15.24 10.03 14.29
N ARG A 123 14.32 11.00 14.27
CA ARG A 123 12.96 10.83 14.81
C ARG A 123 12.09 9.95 13.91
N LEU A 124 12.24 10.06 12.58
CA LEU A 124 11.43 9.32 11.61
C LEU A 124 11.96 7.92 11.31
N GLU A 125 13.27 7.72 11.43
CA GLU A 125 13.92 6.44 11.14
C GLU A 125 13.27 5.22 11.83
N PRO A 126 12.94 5.23 13.14
CA PRO A 126 12.35 4.05 13.78
C PRO A 126 10.97 3.71 13.20
N VAL A 127 10.10 4.70 12.99
CA VAL A 127 8.75 4.47 12.44
C VAL A 127 8.78 4.08 10.96
N LYS A 128 9.73 4.66 10.21
CA LYS A 128 9.98 4.32 8.80
C LYS A 128 10.49 2.89 8.65
N ALA A 129 11.47 2.51 9.46
CA ALA A 129 12.04 1.16 9.46
C ALA A 129 10.99 0.10 9.83
N GLU A 130 10.16 0.36 10.84
CA GLU A 130 9.07 -0.53 11.23
C GLU A 130 8.04 -0.71 10.10
N PHE A 131 7.60 0.40 9.49
CA PHE A 131 6.70 0.36 8.34
C PHE A 131 7.28 -0.45 7.19
N LEU A 132 8.53 -0.19 6.76
CA LEU A 132 9.16 -0.91 5.65
C LEU A 132 9.34 -2.40 5.93
N ALA A 133 9.67 -2.77 7.18
CA ALA A 133 9.80 -4.17 7.58
C ALA A 133 8.46 -4.91 7.56
N LEU A 134 7.36 -4.27 7.96
CA LEU A 134 6.01 -4.85 7.91
C LEU A 134 5.46 -4.87 6.48
N ALA A 135 5.70 -3.81 5.69
CA ALA A 135 5.35 -3.77 4.27
C ALA A 135 6.01 -4.92 3.52
N ARG A 136 7.32 -5.13 3.69
CA ARG A 136 8.03 -6.24 3.06
C ARG A 136 7.42 -7.61 3.43
N ARG A 137 7.10 -7.82 4.70
CA ARG A 137 6.47 -9.08 5.19
C ARG A 137 5.06 -9.30 4.65
N SER A 138 4.32 -8.23 4.36
CA SER A 138 2.96 -8.33 3.83
C SER A 138 2.90 -8.68 2.34
N LEU A 139 4.01 -8.47 1.61
CA LEU A 139 4.11 -8.64 0.16
C LEU A 139 4.74 -9.98 -0.26
N THR A 140 5.32 -10.72 0.70
CA THR A 140 5.84 -12.08 0.55
C THR A 140 4.74 -13.10 0.79
#